data_AF-R6FSX3-F1
#
_entry.id   AF-R6FSX3-F1
#
_cell.length_a   1.000
_cell.length_b   1.000
_cell.length_c   1.000
_cell.angle_alpha   90.00
_cell.angle_beta   90.00
_cell.angle_gamma   90.00
#
_symmetry.space_group_name_H-M   'P 1'
#
loop_
_entity.id
_entity.type
_entity.pdbx_description
1 polymer ?
#
loop_
_entity_poly.entity_id
_entity_poly.type
_entity_poly.pdbx_seq_one_letter_code
_entity_poly.pdbx_strand_id
1 'polypeptide(L)'
;MKKILFLHGFFATGSCPMARALKEAFEGTAVVLTPDLPLHPKEALKEIRSIIDREQPDLLLGNSCGSFLAQMLAPVVGIPALLGNPYFMMTEFLKERIGEHEYKAPRRDGFQDGRAFARTIRQGCGVGILKK
;
A
#
# COMPACT_ATOMS: atom_id res chain seq x y z
N MET A 1 21.13 -7.63 -7.96
CA MET A 1 20.66 -7.78 -6.57
C MET A 1 19.13 -7.85 -6.60
N LYS A 2 18.51 -8.73 -5.80
CA LYS A 2 17.05 -8.88 -5.80
C LYS A 2 16.38 -7.66 -5.16
N LYS A 3 15.18 -7.31 -5.62
CA LYS A 3 14.38 -6.17 -5.15
C LYS A 3 13.01 -6.62 -4.65
N ILE A 4 12.64 -6.14 -3.46
CA ILE A 4 11.32 -6.37 -2.84
C ILE A 4 10.60 -5.03 -2.77
N LEU A 5 9.39 -4.95 -3.31
CA LEU A 5 8.50 -3.81 -3.12
C LEU A 5 7.51 -4.09 -2.00
N PHE A 6 7.70 -3.45 -0.85
CA PHE A 6 6.83 -3.58 0.30
C PHE A 6 5.63 -2.62 0.22
N LEU A 7 4.42 -3.16 0.33
CA LEU A 7 3.17 -2.42 0.36
C LEU A 7 2.60 -2.46 1.79
N HIS A 8 2.59 -1.30 2.45
CA HIS A 8 2.13 -1.19 3.83
C HIS A 8 0.60 -1.22 3.95
N GLY A 9 0.10 -1.44 5.16
CA GLY A 9 -1.33 -1.45 5.48
C GLY A 9 -1.96 -0.05 5.50
N PHE A 10 -3.26 -0.01 5.80
CA PHE A 10 -4.03 1.25 5.84
C PHE A 10 -3.56 2.18 6.97
N PHE A 11 -3.48 3.48 6.68
CA PHE A 11 -2.86 4.52 7.52
C PHE A 11 -1.41 4.28 7.96
N ALA A 12 -0.76 3.21 7.49
CA ALA A 12 0.67 3.03 7.70
C ALA A 12 1.46 3.88 6.70
N THR A 13 2.78 3.81 6.82
CA THR A 13 3.74 4.49 5.94
C THR A 13 4.86 3.53 5.55
N GLY A 14 5.66 3.94 4.57
CA GLY A 14 6.91 3.29 4.18
C GLY A 14 8.01 3.36 5.26
N SER A 15 7.73 4.01 6.39
CA SER A 15 8.58 4.08 7.59
C SER A 15 8.01 3.29 8.78
N CYS A 16 6.94 2.49 8.60
CA CYS A 16 6.37 1.70 9.69
C CYS A 16 7.37 0.65 10.24
N PRO A 17 7.18 0.14 11.48
CA PRO A 17 8.12 -0.80 12.10
C PRO A 17 8.45 -2.02 11.24
N MET A 18 7.46 -2.57 10.54
CA MET A 18 7.65 -3.70 9.63
C MET A 18 8.52 -3.33 8.42
N ALA A 19 8.35 -2.13 7.86
CA ALA A 19 9.18 -1.65 6.75
C ALA A 19 10.65 -1.51 7.16
N ARG A 20 10.91 -1.03 8.39
CA ARG A 20 12.27 -0.94 8.96
C ARG A 20 12.86 -2.33 9.20
N ALA A 21 12.12 -3.20 9.88
CA ALA A 21 12.55 -4.57 10.14
C ALA A 21 12.87 -5.35 8.85
N LEU A 22 12.08 -5.18 7.79
CA LEU A 22 12.36 -5.78 6.49
C LEU A 22 13.64 -5.23 5.86
N LYS A 23 13.88 -3.93 5.93
CA LYS A 23 15.13 -3.34 5.42
C LYS A 23 16.35 -3.89 6.15
N GLU A 24 16.29 -3.95 7.48
CA GLU A 24 17.36 -4.47 8.32
C GLU A 24 17.61 -5.96 8.05
N ALA A 25 16.55 -6.77 7.99
CA ALA A 25 16.65 -8.21 7.79
C ALA A 25 17.24 -8.61 6.42
N PHE A 26 17.08 -7.77 5.41
CA PHE A 26 17.56 -8.02 4.04
C PHE A 26 18.80 -7.20 3.67
N GLU A 27 19.40 -6.47 4.60
CA GLU A 27 20.60 -5.67 4.35
C GLU A 27 21.73 -6.55 3.76
N GLY A 28 22.35 -6.08 2.69
CA GLY A 28 23.36 -6.84 1.92
C GLY A 28 22.82 -8.00 1.07
N THR A 29 21.57 -8.42 1.24
CA THR A 29 20.97 -9.58 0.53
C THR A 29 19.98 -9.15 -0.55
N ALA A 30 19.10 -8.19 -0.25
CA ALA A 30 18.11 -7.66 -1.19
C ALA A 30 17.81 -6.19 -0.89
N VAL A 31 17.36 -5.45 -1.92
CA VAL A 31 16.89 -4.07 -1.75
C VAL A 31 15.42 -4.09 -1.40
N VAL A 32 15.05 -3.56 -0.24
CA VAL A 32 13.64 -3.42 0.17
C VAL A 32 13.16 -1.99 -0.05
N LEU A 33 12.30 -1.82 -1.05
CA LEU A 33 11.63 -0.56 -1.37
C LEU A 33 10.39 -0.40 -0.48
N THR A 34 10.34 0.69 0.28
CA THR A 34 9.25 0.97 1.23
C THR A 34 8.69 2.37 0.96
N PRO A 35 7.93 2.57 -0.15
CA PRO A 35 7.34 3.86 -0.45
C PRO A 35 6.22 4.20 0.53
N ASP A 36 5.95 5.50 0.69
CA ASP A 36 4.67 5.94 1.26
C ASP A 36 3.61 5.86 0.15
N LEU A 37 2.49 5.21 0.43
CA LEU A 37 1.40 5.06 -0.53
C LEU A 37 0.29 6.07 -0.24
N PRO A 38 -0.33 6.66 -1.28
CA PRO A 38 -1.57 7.43 -1.14
C PRO A 38 -2.69 6.61 -0.47
N LEU A 39 -3.57 7.28 0.28
CA LEU A 39 -4.75 6.61 0.87
C LEU A 39 -5.82 6.24 -0.17
N HIS A 40 -5.91 7.00 -1.27
CA HIS A 40 -6.87 6.73 -2.34
C HIS A 40 -6.42 5.50 -3.14
N PRO A 41 -7.23 4.41 -3.24
CA PRO A 41 -6.81 3.17 -3.89
C PRO A 41 -6.35 3.34 -5.35
N LYS A 42 -7.05 4.14 -6.17
CA LYS A 42 -6.63 4.44 -7.55
C LYS A 42 -5.25 5.12 -7.63
N GLU A 43 -5.02 6.15 -6.81
CA GLU A 43 -3.71 6.83 -6.76
C GLU A 43 -2.62 5.90 -6.22
N ALA A 44 -2.93 5.05 -5.23
CA ALA A 44 -2.00 4.04 -4.76
C ALA A 44 -1.60 3.05 -5.85
N LEU A 45 -2.56 2.53 -6.62
CA LEU A 45 -2.27 1.63 -7.74
C LEU A 45 -1.42 2.30 -8.83
N LYS A 46 -1.71 3.57 -9.14
CA LYS A 46 -0.93 4.36 -10.10
C LYS A 46 0.51 4.55 -9.62
N GLU A 47 0.70 4.92 -8.35
CA GLU A 47 2.02 5.08 -7.76
C GLU A 47 2.80 3.76 -7.72
N ILE A 48 2.16 2.67 -7.29
CA ILE A 48 2.79 1.34 -7.27
C ILE A 48 3.21 0.93 -8.68
N ARG A 49 2.37 1.18 -9.71
CA ARG A 49 2.72 0.84 -11.09
C ARG A 49 3.93 1.65 -11.58
N SER A 50 3.96 2.95 -11.29
CA SER A 50 5.11 3.81 -11.60
C SER A 50 6.40 3.31 -10.94
N ILE A 51 6.32 2.86 -9.69
CA ILE A 51 7.46 2.27 -8.98
C ILE A 51 7.87 0.94 -9.62
N ILE A 52 6.92 0.07 -9.96
CA ILE A 52 7.21 -1.20 -10.63
C ILE A 52 7.92 -0.96 -11.96
N ASP A 53 7.43 -0.03 -12.78
CA ASP A 53 8.00 0.26 -14.09
C ASP A 53 9.43 0.81 -13.97
N ARG A 54 9.70 1.67 -12.97
CA ARG A 54 11.03 2.24 -12.72
C ARG A 54 12.01 1.26 -12.07
N GLU A 55 11.55 0.53 -11.07
CA GLU A 55 12.43 -0.24 -10.18
C GLU A 55 12.54 -1.72 -10.54
N GLN A 56 11.54 -2.25 -11.26
CA GLN A 56 11.46 -3.66 -11.68
C GLN A 56 11.68 -4.63 -10.51
N PRO A 57 10.81 -4.63 -9.47
CA PRO A 57 10.97 -5.49 -8.32
C PRO A 57 10.74 -6.98 -8.66
N ASP A 58 11.45 -7.88 -7.98
CA ASP A 58 11.30 -9.32 -8.15
C ASP A 58 10.14 -9.89 -7.33
N LEU A 59 9.70 -9.18 -6.28
CA LEU A 59 8.66 -9.61 -5.34
C LEU A 59 7.85 -8.42 -4.86
N LEU A 60 6.52 -8.57 -4.86
CA LEU A 60 5.62 -7.71 -4.10
C LEU A 60 5.41 -8.31 -2.71
N LEU A 61 5.66 -7.56 -1.65
CA LEU A 61 5.36 -7.97 -0.28
C LEU A 61 4.28 -7.08 0.29
N GLY A 62 3.05 -7.57 0.35
CA GLY A 62 1.94 -6.84 0.95
C GLY A 62 1.76 -7.21 2.42
N ASN A 63 1.35 -6.25 3.25
CA ASN A 63 0.84 -6.51 4.58
C ASN A 63 -0.53 -5.86 4.81
N SER A 64 -1.49 -6.59 5.40
CA SER A 64 -2.85 -6.10 5.65
C SER A 64 -3.50 -5.54 4.36
N CYS A 65 -3.91 -4.26 4.32
CA CYS A 65 -4.46 -3.65 3.12
C CYS A 65 -3.47 -3.57 1.94
N GLY A 66 -2.16 -3.55 2.22
CA GLY A 66 -1.15 -3.66 1.17
C GLY A 66 -1.17 -5.02 0.46
N SER A 67 -1.59 -6.09 1.16
CA SER A 67 -1.78 -7.42 0.57
C SER A 67 -2.94 -7.44 -0.44
N PHE A 68 -3.99 -6.66 -0.19
CA PHE A 68 -5.08 -6.49 -1.16
C PHE A 68 -4.56 -5.84 -2.45
N LEU A 69 -3.77 -4.77 -2.36
CA LEU A 69 -3.16 -4.12 -3.52
C LEU A 69 -2.18 -5.04 -4.27
N ALA A 70 -1.31 -5.75 -3.52
CA ALA A 70 -0.37 -6.71 -4.09
C ALA A 70 -1.09 -7.83 -4.85
N GLN A 71 -2.17 -8.39 -4.26
CA GLN A 71 -2.98 -9.43 -4.87
C GLN A 71 -3.64 -8.98 -6.18
N MET A 72 -4.12 -7.73 -6.25
CA MET A 72 -4.70 -7.20 -7.49
C MET A 72 -3.65 -6.99 -8.59
N LEU A 73 -2.43 -6.56 -8.23
CA LEU A 73 -1.40 -6.22 -9.20
C LEU A 73 -0.61 -7.44 -9.69
N ALA A 74 -0.29 -8.39 -8.82
CA ALA A 74 0.56 -9.54 -9.15
C ALA A 74 0.22 -10.23 -10.49
N PRO A 75 -1.05 -10.62 -10.77
CA PRO A 75 -1.39 -11.26 -12.05
C PRO A 75 -1.29 -10.31 -13.26
N VAL A 76 -1.38 -8.99 -13.05
CA VAL A 76 -1.34 -7.97 -14.11
C VAL A 76 0.09 -7.58 -14.47
N VAL A 77 1.01 -7.61 -13.50
CA VAL A 77 2.43 -7.28 -13.72
C VAL A 77 3.33 -8.51 -13.91
N GLY A 78 2.84 -9.72 -13.62
CA GLY A 78 3.63 -10.95 -13.70
C GLY A 78 4.70 -11.06 -12.60
N ILE A 79 4.57 -10.30 -11.51
CA ILE A 79 5.50 -10.31 -10.37
C ILE A 79 4.84 -11.11 -9.24
N PRO A 80 5.52 -12.11 -8.65
CA PRO A 80 4.96 -12.87 -7.54
C PRO A 80 4.67 -11.95 -6.34
N ALA A 81 3.65 -12.31 -5.55
CA ALA A 81 3.30 -11.59 -4.33
C ALA A 81 3.30 -12.50 -3.11
N LEU A 82 3.95 -12.04 -2.04
CA LEU A 82 3.82 -12.61 -0.70
C LEU A 82 2.84 -11.74 0.10
N LEU A 83 1.80 -12.37 0.64
CA LEU A 83 0.67 -11.69 1.27
C LEU A 83 0.68 -11.91 2.78
N GLY A 84 1.18 -10.93 3.54
CA GLY A 84 1.16 -10.95 5.00
C GLY A 84 -0.21 -10.53 5.52
N ASN A 85 -0.83 -11.38 6.35
CA ASN A 85 -2.11 -11.14 7.03
C ASN A 85 -3.15 -10.43 6.12
N PRO A 86 -3.49 -11.02 4.97
CA PRO A 86 -4.32 -10.34 3.99
C PRO A 86 -5.71 -10.06 4.54
N TYR A 87 -6.24 -8.89 4.19
CA TYR A 87 -7.63 -8.54 4.48
C TYR A 87 -8.35 -8.23 3.17
N PHE A 88 -9.28 -9.10 2.76
CA PHE A 88 -9.91 -9.02 1.44
C PHE A 88 -11.26 -8.29 1.43
N MET A 89 -11.89 -8.08 2.60
CA MET A 89 -13.18 -7.38 2.71
C MET A 89 -13.01 -5.85 2.78
N MET A 90 -12.23 -5.28 1.86
CA MET A 90 -11.82 -3.87 1.94
C MET A 90 -12.98 -2.88 2.04
N THR A 91 -14.13 -3.19 1.45
CA THR A 91 -15.31 -2.32 1.57
C THR A 91 -15.80 -2.23 3.02
N GLU A 92 -15.95 -3.35 3.72
CA GLU A 92 -16.39 -3.35 5.13
C GLU A 92 -15.35 -2.67 6.02
N PHE A 93 -14.07 -2.93 5.76
CA PHE A 93 -12.99 -2.27 6.48
C PHE A 93 -12.99 -0.75 6.31
N LEU A 94 -13.27 -0.23 5.11
CA LEU A 94 -13.24 1.21 4.86
C LEU A 94 -14.52 1.93 5.33
N LYS A 95 -15.68 1.25 5.36
CA LYS A 95 -16.96 1.84 5.81
C LYS A 95 -16.89 2.46 7.20
N GLU A 96 -16.24 1.78 8.15
CA GLU A 96 -16.10 2.26 9.53
C GLU A 96 -15.05 3.39 9.67
N ARG A 97 -14.24 3.61 8.64
CA ARG A 97 -13.07 4.50 8.64
C ARG A 97 -13.28 5.73 7.77
N ILE A 98 -14.55 6.04 7.49
CA ILE A 98 -14.96 7.26 6.79
C ILE A 98 -14.84 8.42 7.77
N GLY A 99 -13.94 9.35 7.49
CA GLY A 99 -13.69 10.49 8.38
C GLY A 99 -12.24 10.94 8.32
N GLU A 100 -11.93 11.92 9.17
CA GLU A 100 -10.56 12.42 9.34
C GLU A 100 -9.80 11.46 10.25
N HIS A 101 -8.60 11.09 9.80
CA HIS A 101 -7.72 10.16 10.50
C HIS A 101 -6.28 10.55 10.23
N GLU A 102 -5.39 10.36 11.19
CA GLU A 102 -3.96 10.60 11.02
C GLU A 102 -3.24 9.34 10.55
N TYR A 103 -2.08 9.51 9.90
CA TYR A 103 -1.19 8.38 9.64
C TYR A 103 -0.57 7.87 10.94
N LYS A 104 -0.33 6.57 11.03
CA LYS A 104 0.25 5.89 12.20
C LYS A 104 1.75 6.17 12.39
N ALA A 105 2.38 6.84 11.42
CA ALA A 105 3.78 7.21 11.45
C ALA A 105 4.04 8.37 10.48
N PRO A 106 5.17 9.10 10.63
CA PRO A 106 5.53 10.18 9.73
C PRO A 106 5.70 9.76 8.28
N ARG A 107 4.99 10.43 7.37
CA ARG A 107 5.27 10.40 5.92
C ARG A 107 6.53 11.19 5.55
N ARG A 108 7.20 10.75 4.48
CA ARG A 108 8.40 11.36 3.89
C ARG A 108 8.11 12.74 3.27
N ASP A 109 6.90 12.95 2.80
CA ASP A 109 6.42 14.22 2.22
C ASP A 109 5.99 15.24 3.28
N GLY A 110 6.03 14.88 4.57
CA GLY A 110 5.64 15.74 5.69
C GLY A 110 4.12 15.88 5.90
N PHE A 111 3.29 15.33 5.02
CA PHE A 111 1.82 15.43 5.14
C PHE A 111 1.28 14.42 6.16
N GLN A 112 1.12 14.83 7.42
CA GLN A 112 0.64 13.93 8.49
C GLN A 112 -0.87 13.73 8.54
N ASP A 113 -1.58 14.54 7.78
CA ASP A 113 -3.02 14.64 7.90
C ASP A 113 -3.75 13.81 6.85
N GLY A 114 -4.51 12.81 7.29
CA GLY A 114 -5.39 12.03 6.43
C GLY A 114 -6.74 12.70 6.17
N ARG A 115 -6.88 14.02 6.37
CA ARG A 115 -8.00 14.88 5.92
C ARG A 115 -8.42 14.62 4.47
N ALA A 116 -7.51 14.10 3.63
CA ALA A 116 -7.80 13.67 2.27
C ALA A 116 -8.78 12.48 2.18
N PHE A 117 -8.83 11.57 3.16
CA PHE A 117 -9.66 10.36 3.11
C PHE A 117 -11.14 10.63 3.43
N ALA A 118 -11.42 11.51 4.41
CA ALA A 118 -12.77 11.92 4.81
C ALA A 118 -13.62 12.44 3.63
N ARG A 119 -12.99 13.25 2.76
CA ARG A 119 -13.63 13.79 1.55
C ARG A 119 -13.73 12.76 0.43
N THR A 120 -12.74 11.88 0.31
CA THR A 120 -12.61 10.91 -0.78
C THR A 120 -13.70 9.83 -0.76
N ILE A 121 -14.07 9.30 0.41
CA ILE A 121 -15.18 8.34 0.47
C ILE A 121 -16.52 9.02 0.15
N ARG A 122 -16.69 10.29 0.55
CA ARG A 122 -17.91 11.07 0.32
C ARG A 122 -18.12 11.46 -1.16
N GLN A 123 -17.05 11.64 -1.94
CA GLN A 123 -17.11 12.22 -3.29
C GLN A 123 -16.94 11.24 -4.45
N GLY A 124 -16.58 9.97 -4.25
CA GLY A 124 -16.31 9.12 -5.42
C GLY A 124 -16.01 7.65 -5.20
N CYS A 125 -15.83 7.18 -3.96
CA CYS A 125 -15.90 5.74 -3.67
C CYS A 125 -17.36 5.27 -3.54
N GLY A 126 -18.24 5.76 -4.41
CA GLY A 126 -19.53 5.14 -4.63
C GLY A 126 -19.31 3.81 -5.32
N VAL A 127 -19.20 2.71 -4.57
CA VAL A 127 -19.59 1.33 -4.96
C VAL A 127 -19.03 0.79 -6.31
N GLY A 128 -18.14 1.50 -6.99
CA GLY A 128 -17.76 1.25 -8.39
C GLY A 128 -16.58 0.31 -8.55
N ILE A 129 -15.91 -0.06 -7.44
CA ILE A 129 -15.05 -1.24 -7.36
C ILE A 129 -15.90 -2.49 -7.02
N LEU A 130 -17.20 -2.31 -6.71
CA LEU A 130 -18.15 -3.35 -6.31
C LEU A 130 -19.34 -3.55 -7.26
N LYS A 131 -19.38 -2.86 -8.41
CA LYS A 131 -20.41 -3.12 -9.43
C LYS A 131 -19.77 -3.84 -10.62
N LYS A 132 -20.06 -5.14 -10.71
CA LYS A 132 -20.41 -5.73 -12.01
C LYS A 132 -21.71 -5.11 -12.49
#